data_AF-A0A925KHM6-F1
#
_entry.id   AF-A0A925KHM6-F1
#
_cell.length_a   1.000
_cell.length_b   1.000
_cell.length_c   1.000
_cell.angle_alpha   90.00
_cell.angle_beta   90.00
_cell.angle_gamma   90.00
#
_symmetry.space_group_name_H-M   'P 1'
#
loop_
_entity.id
_entity.type
_entity.pdbx_description
1 polymer ?
#
loop_
_entity_poly.entity_id
_entity_poly.type
_entity_poly.pdbx_seq_one_letter_code
_entity_poly.pdbx_strand_id
1 'polypeptide(L)'
;MTSRSGSSIGATGDRIIFAALVLAAVAAVAIGWQYGEAGTAIVGALAMLAIGGAALMAACGTLTSRLVLGVALAAMVALHIQLGRGTLEFHFGVFVSLALMLVYRDWRP
;
A
#
# COMPACT_ATOMS: atom_id res chain seq x y z
N MET A 1 -29.32 -1.29 15.13
CA MET A 1 -29.41 -0.55 13.85
C MET A 1 -27.99 -0.34 13.33
N THR A 2 -27.40 -1.36 12.70
CA THR A 2 -26.02 -1.32 12.20
C THR A 2 -25.99 -0.60 10.85
N SER A 3 -25.31 0.54 10.79
CA SER A 3 -25.19 1.37 9.60
C SER A 3 -24.42 0.64 8.49
N ARG A 4 -25.15 0.08 7.51
CA ARG A 4 -24.54 -0.51 6.30
C ARG A 4 -23.65 0.49 5.52
N SER A 5 -23.80 1.79 5.73
CA SER A 5 -23.06 2.85 5.01
C SER A 5 -21.57 2.96 5.36
N GLY A 6 -21.16 2.65 6.59
CA GLY A 6 -19.74 2.73 6.98
C GLY A 6 -18.86 1.66 6.32
N SER A 7 -19.44 0.47 6.13
CA SER A 7 -18.75 -0.68 5.52
C SER A 7 -18.45 -0.51 4.03
N SER A 8 -19.30 0.22 3.28
CA SER A 8 -19.12 0.39 1.83
C SER A 8 -17.97 1.33 1.49
N ILE A 9 -17.79 2.41 2.26
CA ILE A 9 -16.65 3.33 2.12
C ILE A 9 -15.34 2.60 2.46
N GLY A 10 -15.33 1.84 3.56
CA GLY A 10 -14.16 1.03 3.95
C GLY A 10 -13.76 0.04 2.86
N ALA A 11 -14.71 -0.77 2.36
CA ALA A 11 -14.43 -1.76 1.33
C ALA A 11 -14.03 -1.15 -0.02
N THR A 12 -14.59 0.01 -0.38
CA THR A 12 -14.16 0.76 -1.57
C THR A 12 -12.75 1.31 -1.39
N GLY A 13 -12.45 1.83 -0.20
CA GLY A 13 -11.11 2.30 0.15
C GLY A 13 -10.08 1.18 0.08
N ASP A 14 -10.38 0.01 0.63
CA ASP A 14 -9.48 -1.14 0.57
C ASP A 14 -9.12 -1.53 -0.86
N ARG A 15 -10.09 -1.50 -1.78
CA ARG A 15 -9.84 -1.79 -3.21
C ARG A 15 -8.97 -0.73 -3.87
N ILE A 16 -9.20 0.55 -3.56
CA ILE A 16 -8.40 1.66 -4.09
C ILE A 16 -6.96 1.57 -3.58
N ILE A 17 -6.77 1.35 -2.27
CA ILE A 17 -5.44 1.23 -1.67
C ILE A 17 -4.72 -0.02 -2.15
N PHE A 18 -5.42 -1.14 -2.31
CA PHE A 18 -4.82 -2.35 -2.88
C PHE A 18 -4.43 -2.14 -4.35
N ALA A 19 -5.24 -1.44 -5.15
CA ALA A 19 -4.87 -1.06 -6.51
C ALA A 19 -3.62 -0.17 -6.53
N ALA A 20 -3.52 0.81 -5.62
CA ALA A 20 -2.32 1.62 -5.46
C ALA A 20 -1.10 0.78 -5.02
N LEU A 21 -1.29 -0.21 -4.15
CA LEU A 21 -0.24 -1.15 -3.75
C LEU A 21 0.26 -2.00 -4.92
N VAL A 22 -0.64 -2.44 -5.81
CA VAL A 22 -0.26 -3.14 -7.07
C VAL A 22 0.56 -2.23 -7.98
N LEU A 23 0.14 -0.97 -8.17
CA LEU A 23 0.92 -0.01 -8.96
C LEU A 23 2.29 0.26 -8.33
N ALA A 24 2.35 0.38 -7.00
CA ALA A 24 3.60 0.54 -6.27
C ALA A 24 4.50 -0.71 -6.37
N ALA A 25 3.94 -1.91 -6.40
CA ALA A 25 4.68 -3.15 -6.64
C ALA A 25 5.30 -3.19 -8.05
N VAL A 26 4.55 -2.76 -9.07
CA VAL A 26 5.07 -2.62 -10.45
C VAL A 26 6.22 -1.61 -10.48
N ALA A 27 6.07 -0.46 -9.81
CA ALA A 27 7.14 0.52 -9.70
C ALA A 27 8.37 -0.05 -8.97
N ALA A 28 8.19 -0.85 -7.91
CA ALA A 28 9.30 -1.49 -7.20
C ALA A 28 10.10 -2.40 -8.14
N VAL A 29 9.41 -3.23 -8.94
CA VAL A 29 10.08 -4.09 -9.92
C VAL A 29 10.83 -3.28 -10.98
N ALA A 30 10.26 -2.19 -11.47
CA ALA A 30 10.92 -1.29 -12.43
C ALA A 30 12.19 -0.64 -11.84
N ILE A 31 12.11 -0.13 -10.61
CA ILE A 31 13.26 0.46 -9.89
C ILE A 31 14.32 -0.63 -9.64
N GLY A 32 13.91 -1.79 -9.13
CA GLY A 32 14.83 -2.91 -8.88
C GLY A 32 15.55 -3.35 -10.15
N TRP A 33 14.85 -3.42 -11.28
CA TRP A 33 15.46 -3.72 -12.58
C TRP A 33 16.49 -2.67 -12.99
N GLN A 34 16.17 -1.38 -12.82
CA GLN A 34 17.06 -0.28 -13.17
C GLN A 34 18.32 -0.21 -12.30
N TYR A 35 18.20 -0.52 -11.00
CA TYR A 35 19.29 -0.40 -10.02
C TYR A 35 20.03 -1.73 -9.73
N GLY A 36 19.68 -2.81 -10.41
CA GLY A 36 20.33 -4.12 -10.28
C GLY A 36 19.90 -4.96 -9.07
N GLU A 37 18.77 -4.61 -8.45
CA GLU A 37 18.22 -5.20 -7.23
C GLU A 37 16.89 -5.95 -7.49
N ALA A 38 16.76 -6.58 -8.66
CA ALA A 38 15.51 -7.20 -9.09
C ALA A 38 15.01 -8.31 -8.13
N GLY A 39 15.93 -9.07 -7.52
CA GLY A 39 15.57 -10.10 -6.54
C GLY A 39 14.89 -9.52 -5.30
N THR A 40 15.52 -8.51 -4.69
CA THR A 40 14.97 -7.77 -3.54
C THR A 40 13.63 -7.13 -3.88
N ALA A 41 13.52 -6.53 -5.08
CA ALA A 41 12.30 -5.90 -5.55
C ALA A 41 11.14 -6.88 -5.69
N ILE A 42 11.34 -8.02 -6.36
CA ILE A 42 10.29 -9.02 -6.58
C ILE A 42 9.85 -9.63 -5.24
N VAL A 43 10.78 -10.03 -4.39
CA VAL A 43 10.45 -10.65 -3.09
C VAL A 43 9.70 -9.67 -2.20
N GLY A 44 10.20 -8.43 -2.07
CA GLY A 44 9.54 -7.40 -1.27
C GLY A 44 8.15 -7.03 -1.81
N ALA A 45 8.02 -6.87 -3.12
CA ALA A 45 6.76 -6.57 -3.78
C ALA A 45 5.71 -7.68 -3.57
N LEU A 46 6.09 -8.94 -3.81
CA LEU A 46 5.19 -10.08 -3.62
C LEU A 46 4.79 -10.27 -2.16
N ALA A 47 5.71 -10.06 -1.21
CA ALA A 47 5.41 -10.16 0.21
C ALA A 47 4.33 -9.15 0.63
N MET A 48 4.46 -7.88 0.22
CA MET A 48 3.47 -6.86 0.58
C MET A 48 2.14 -7.07 -0.17
N LEU A 49 2.17 -7.52 -1.42
CA LEU A 49 0.96 -7.88 -2.15
C LEU A 49 0.22 -9.05 -1.50
N ALA A 50 0.94 -10.06 -1.00
CA ALA A 50 0.34 -11.17 -0.27
C ALA A 50 -0.31 -10.70 1.03
N ILE A 51 0.38 -9.85 1.81
CA ILE A 51 -0.16 -9.28 3.06
C ILE A 51 -1.40 -8.41 2.78
N GLY A 52 -1.31 -7.49 1.82
CA GLY A 52 -2.42 -6.61 1.45
C GLY A 52 -3.60 -7.37 0.85
N GLY A 53 -3.33 -8.38 0.02
CA GLY A 53 -4.34 -9.24 -0.57
C GLY A 53 -5.06 -10.08 0.48
N ALA A 54 -4.32 -10.66 1.43
CA ALA A 54 -4.90 -11.38 2.56
C ALA A 54 -5.80 -10.47 3.42
N ALA A 55 -5.37 -9.23 3.68
CA ALA A 55 -6.18 -8.25 4.40
C ALA A 55 -7.46 -7.87 3.64
N LEU A 56 -7.37 -7.69 2.32
CA LEU A 56 -8.51 -7.41 1.47
C LEU A 56 -9.51 -8.57 1.44
N MET A 57 -9.04 -9.81 1.43
CA MET A 57 -9.91 -11.00 1.39
C MET A 57 -10.55 -11.32 2.76
N ALA A 58 -9.77 -11.21 3.85
CA ALA A 58 -10.20 -11.68 5.17
C ALA A 58 -10.88 -10.60 6.02
N ALA A 59 -10.59 -9.32 5.80
CA ALA A 59 -10.95 -8.24 6.71
C ALA A 59 -11.50 -6.99 5.98
N CYS A 60 -11.98 -7.14 4.74
CA CYS A 60 -12.46 -6.03 3.91
C CYS A 60 -13.43 -5.08 4.65
N GLY A 61 -13.17 -3.79 4.57
CA GLY A 61 -13.99 -2.73 5.16
C GLY A 61 -13.82 -2.54 6.67
N THR A 62 -12.87 -3.23 7.30
CA THR A 62 -12.60 -3.10 8.74
C THR A 62 -11.47 -2.10 9.03
N LEU A 63 -11.26 -1.78 10.32
CA LEU A 63 -10.07 -1.04 10.73
C LEU A 63 -8.79 -1.85 10.45
N THR A 64 -8.84 -3.16 10.67
CA THR A 64 -7.68 -4.04 10.49
C THR A 64 -7.18 -4.00 9.05
N SER A 65 -8.07 -4.13 8.06
CA SER A 65 -7.66 -4.06 6.64
C SER A 65 -7.05 -2.71 6.30
N ARG A 66 -7.65 -1.61 6.77
CA ARG A 66 -7.12 -0.25 6.59
C ARG A 66 -5.71 -0.09 7.14
N LEU A 67 -5.45 -0.56 8.37
CA LEU A 67 -4.13 -0.47 8.99
C LEU A 67 -3.11 -1.33 8.24
N VAL A 68 -3.47 -2.57 7.91
CA VAL A 68 -2.56 -3.49 7.20
C VAL A 68 -2.23 -2.98 5.80
N LEU A 69 -3.22 -2.50 5.04
CA LEU A 69 -3.03 -1.93 3.71
C LEU A 69 -2.22 -0.63 3.76
N GLY A 70 -2.47 0.24 4.73
CA GLY A 70 -1.68 1.45 4.94
C GLY A 70 -0.21 1.15 5.26
N VAL A 71 0.04 0.19 6.16
CA VAL A 71 1.41 -0.25 6.49
C VAL A 71 2.08 -0.93 5.29
N ALA A 72 1.37 -1.77 4.54
CA ALA A 72 1.90 -2.41 3.32
C ALA A 72 2.30 -1.37 2.27
N LEU A 73 1.49 -0.31 2.10
CA LEU A 73 1.81 0.79 1.18
C LEU A 73 3.03 1.59 1.66
N ALA A 74 3.12 1.90 2.95
CA ALA A 74 4.29 2.58 3.52
C ALA A 74 5.57 1.72 3.39
N ALA A 75 5.47 0.42 3.62
CA ALA A 75 6.58 -0.52 3.43
C ALA A 75 7.01 -0.61 1.95
N MET A 76 6.07 -0.50 1.01
CA MET A 76 6.38 -0.43 -0.42
C MET A 76 7.17 0.83 -0.78
N VAL A 77 6.83 1.97 -0.19
CA VAL A 77 7.60 3.22 -0.34
C VAL A 77 9.01 3.06 0.24
N ALA A 78 9.14 2.46 1.43
CA ALA A 78 10.45 2.15 2.00
C ALA A 78 11.29 1.24 1.09
N LEU A 79 10.66 0.24 0.46
CA LEU A 79 11.30 -0.61 -0.54
C LEU A 79 11.78 0.21 -1.76
N HIS A 80 10.97 1.14 -2.29
CA HIS A 80 11.40 2.02 -3.39
C HIS A 80 12.63 2.84 -3.02
N ILE A 81 12.64 3.43 -1.82
CA ILE A 81 13.78 4.20 -1.31
C ILE A 81 15.03 3.31 -1.22
N GLN A 82 14.91 2.11 -0.67
CA GLN A 82 16.02 1.17 -0.55
C GLN A 82 16.55 0.73 -1.92
N LEU A 83 15.68 0.33 -2.84
CA LEU A 83 16.05 -0.07 -4.20
C LEU A 83 16.72 1.08 -4.96
N GLY A 84 16.23 2.30 -4.76
CA GLY A 84 16.79 3.54 -5.29
C GLY A 84 18.05 4.03 -4.59
N ARG A 85 18.59 3.28 -3.62
CA ARG A 85 19.79 3.66 -2.84
C ARG A 85 19.64 5.02 -2.15
N GLY A 86 18.42 5.35 -1.71
CA GLY A 86 18.13 6.58 -0.98
C GLY A 86 17.91 7.81 -1.85
N THR A 87 17.61 7.68 -3.15
CA THR A 87 17.28 8.83 -4.02
C THR A 87 16.10 9.65 -3.49
N LEU A 88 16.20 10.96 -3.61
CA LEU A 88 15.26 11.92 -3.01
C LEU A 88 13.86 11.80 -3.62
N GLU A 89 13.77 11.49 -4.91
CA GLU A 89 12.54 11.40 -5.68
C GLU A 89 11.57 10.36 -5.09
N PHE A 90 12.08 9.23 -4.58
CA PHE A 90 11.23 8.16 -4.03
C PHE A 90 10.66 8.49 -2.64
N HIS A 91 11.24 9.45 -1.92
CA HIS A 91 10.70 9.91 -0.64
C HIS A 91 9.34 10.59 -0.82
N PHE A 92 9.05 11.12 -2.01
CA PHE A 92 7.73 11.67 -2.32
C PHE A 92 6.60 10.64 -2.13
N GLY A 93 6.91 9.35 -2.29
CA GLY A 93 5.97 8.25 -2.06
C GLY A 93 5.35 8.28 -0.65
N VAL A 94 6.04 8.81 0.35
CA VAL A 94 5.48 8.96 1.71
C VAL A 94 4.26 9.87 1.67
N PHE A 95 4.36 11.03 1.02
CA PHE A 95 3.25 11.97 0.90
C PHE A 95 2.10 11.41 0.06
N VAL A 96 2.42 10.68 -1.02
CA VAL A 96 1.40 10.00 -1.84
C VAL A 96 0.63 8.97 -1.00
N SER A 97 1.33 8.18 -0.18
CA SER A 97 0.70 7.17 0.69
C SER A 97 -0.22 7.82 1.73
N LEU A 98 0.19 8.93 2.34
CA LEU A 98 -0.65 9.71 3.26
C LEU A 98 -1.88 10.28 2.55
N ALA A 99 -1.71 10.85 1.35
CA ALA A 99 -2.80 11.38 0.54
C ALA A 99 -3.82 10.27 0.18
N LEU A 100 -3.34 9.08 -0.16
CA LEU A 100 -4.19 7.93 -0.45
C LEU A 100 -5.00 7.47 0.77
N MET A 101 -4.42 7.50 1.98
CA MET A 101 -5.13 7.12 3.20
C MET A 101 -6.38 7.97 3.47
N LEU A 102 -6.48 9.19 2.93
CA LEU A 102 -7.68 10.03 3.04
C LEU A 102 -8.92 9.43 2.34
N VAL A 103 -8.74 8.46 1.43
CA VAL A 103 -9.86 7.71 0.82
C VAL A 103 -10.77 7.09 1.88
N TYR A 104 -10.19 6.69 3.02
CA TYR A 104 -10.93 6.11 4.12
C TYR A 104 -11.78 7.10 4.92
N ARG A 105 -11.54 8.41 4.76
CA ARG A 105 -12.24 9.51 5.46
C ARG A 105 -12.28 9.31 6.98
N ASP A 106 -11.21 8.77 7.53
CA ASP A 106 -11.13 8.37 8.93
C ASP A 106 -10.25 9.34 9.70
N TRP A 107 -10.86 10.11 10.61
CA TRP A 107 -10.21 11.14 11.41
C TRP A 107 -10.31 10.81 12.90
N ARG A 108 -9.98 9.57 13.27
CA ARG A 108 -10.05 9.16 14.68
C ARG A 108 -9.10 10.06 15.51
N PRO A 109 -9.50 10.49 16.72
CA PRO A 109 -8.73 11.42 17.54
C PRO A 109 -7.34 10.91 17.89
#